data_AF-A0A9D6PA07-F1
#
_entry.id   AF-A0A9D6PA07-F1
#
_cell.length_a   1.000
_cell.length_b   1.000
_cell.length_c   1.000
_cell.angle_alpha   90.00
_cell.angle_beta   90.00
_cell.angle_gamma   90.00
#
_symmetry.space_group_name_H-M   'P 1'
#
loop_
_entity.id
_entity.type
_entity.pdbx_description
1 polymer ?
#
loop_
_entity_poly.entity_id
_entity_poly.type
_entity_poly.pdbx_seq_one_letter_code
_entity_poly.pdbx_strand_id
1 'polypeptide(L)'
;MKSNTMILIATTLIIAAAAYWYFFTKTDNQAPLSALTVENQSQTQFQKLVSELQPISFSTIIFSDPRFMALVDLATPIASETAGRIDPFAPVSSASVKNE
;
A
#
# COMPACT_ATOMS: atom_id res chain seq x y z
N MET A 1 60.87 33.81 22.13
CA MET A 1 59.58 33.60 22.83
C MET A 1 58.38 33.36 21.90
N LYS A 2 58.53 33.31 20.55
CA LYS A 2 57.40 33.17 19.61
C LYS A 2 56.98 31.72 19.33
N SER A 3 57.90 30.75 19.33
CA SER A 3 57.58 29.35 19.00
C SER A 3 56.70 28.66 20.05
N ASN A 4 56.93 28.89 21.34
CA ASN A 4 56.12 28.26 22.39
C ASN A 4 54.68 28.79 22.39
N THR A 5 54.49 30.09 22.12
CA THR A 5 53.16 30.70 21.96
C THR A 5 52.47 30.19 20.70
N MET A 6 53.19 30.04 19.58
CA MET A 6 52.66 29.42 18.35
C MET A 6 52.23 27.97 18.56
N ILE A 7 53.03 27.18 19.28
CA ILE A 7 52.71 25.78 19.60
C ILE A 7 51.44 25.74 20.46
N LEU A 8 51.33 26.59 21.48
CA LEU A 8 50.18 26.64 22.38
C LEU A 8 48.89 27.03 21.66
N ILE A 9 48.97 28.00 20.73
CA ILE A 9 47.84 28.41 19.89
C ILE A 9 47.43 27.26 18.95
N ALA A 10 48.40 26.59 18.32
CA ALA A 10 48.12 25.47 17.42
C ALA A 10 47.44 24.30 18.16
N THR A 11 47.90 23.93 19.36
CA THR A 11 47.26 22.87 20.15
C THR A 11 45.86 23.26 20.60
N THR A 12 45.62 24.49 21.04
CA THR A 12 44.26 24.93 21.43
C THR A 12 43.29 24.92 20.25
N LEU A 13 43.73 25.30 19.05
CA LEU A 13 42.91 25.24 17.83
C LEU A 13 42.53 23.81 17.45
N ILE A 14 43.46 22.87 17.55
CA ILE A 14 43.21 21.45 17.26
C ILE A 14 42.20 20.87 18.27
N ILE A 15 42.34 21.18 19.55
CA ILE A 15 41.44 20.70 20.60
C ILE A 15 40.03 21.28 20.39
N ALA A 16 39.92 22.57 20.07
CA ALA A 16 38.64 23.22 19.79
C ALA A 16 37.94 22.62 18.55
N ALA A 17 38.69 22.33 17.48
CA ALA A 17 38.15 21.69 16.29
C ALA A 17 37.67 20.25 16.56
N ALA A 18 38.44 19.48 17.33
CA ALA A 18 38.06 18.11 17.73
C ALA A 18 36.80 18.10 18.62
N ALA A 19 36.71 19.05 19.57
CA ALA A 19 35.53 19.21 20.41
C ALA A 19 34.31 19.61 19.58
N TYR A 20 34.43 20.58 18.67
CA TYR A 20 33.35 20.99 17.79
C TYR A 20 32.84 19.83 16.94
N TRP A 21 33.74 19.06 16.33
CA TRP A 21 33.39 17.87 15.56
C TRP A 21 32.65 16.84 16.44
N TYR A 22 33.22 16.48 17.60
CA TYR A 22 32.60 15.49 18.49
C TYR A 22 31.20 15.88 19.01
N PHE A 23 30.96 17.17 19.26
CA PHE A 23 29.66 17.66 19.72
C PHE A 23 28.65 17.87 18.58
N PHE A 24 29.09 18.30 17.40
CA PHE A 24 28.19 18.62 16.28
C PHE A 24 27.98 17.46 15.29
N THR A 25 28.79 16.39 15.30
CA THR A 25 28.55 15.20 14.47
C THR A 25 27.64 14.16 15.13
N LYS A 26 27.24 14.38 16.39
CA LYS A 26 26.24 13.56 17.09
C LYS A 26 24.82 14.08 16.88
N THR A 27 24.53 14.67 15.73
CA THR A 27 23.15 14.73 15.27
C THR A 27 22.77 13.31 14.91
N ASP A 28 22.10 12.63 15.84
CA ASP A 28 21.36 11.43 15.50
C ASP A 28 20.49 11.77 14.28
N ASN A 29 20.82 11.21 13.11
CA ASN A 29 20.02 11.28 11.89
C ASN A 29 18.71 10.47 12.05
N GLN A 30 18.11 10.49 13.23
CA GLN A 30 16.79 9.96 13.49
C GLN A 30 15.83 11.10 13.21
N ALA A 31 15.09 10.99 12.12
CA ALA A 31 14.00 11.89 11.82
C ALA A 31 13.10 12.01 13.06
N PRO A 32 12.65 13.21 13.45
CA PRO A 32 11.81 13.41 14.64
C PRO A 32 10.46 12.67 14.54
N LEU A 33 10.10 12.20 13.34
CA LEU A 33 9.05 11.23 13.09
C LEU A 33 9.66 9.96 12.49
N SER A 34 10.02 9.00 13.35
CA SER A 34 9.96 7.60 12.95
C SER A 34 8.48 7.24 12.88
N ALA A 35 7.98 6.89 11.69
CA ALA A 35 6.65 6.30 11.61
C ALA A 35 6.65 5.09 12.55
N LEU A 36 5.93 5.17 13.67
CA LEU A 36 5.49 3.95 14.32
C LEU A 36 4.64 3.27 13.27
N THR A 37 5.20 2.27 12.60
CA THR A 37 4.41 1.16 12.08
C THR A 37 3.74 0.57 13.31
N VAL A 38 2.61 1.15 13.67
CA VAL A 38 1.61 0.47 14.47
C VAL A 38 1.21 -0.70 13.59
N GLU A 39 1.90 -1.82 13.75
CA GLU A 39 1.47 -3.07 13.16
C GLU A 39 0.07 -3.31 13.70
N ASN A 40 -0.92 -2.97 12.89
CA ASN A 40 -2.28 -3.30 13.17
C ASN A 40 -2.33 -4.83 13.13
N GLN A 41 -2.66 -5.47 14.26
CA GLN A 41 -2.74 -6.93 14.34
C GLN A 41 -3.57 -7.53 13.20
N SER A 42 -4.61 -6.83 12.74
CA SER A 42 -5.43 -7.27 11.62
C SER A 42 -4.66 -7.30 10.29
N GLN A 43 -3.74 -6.36 10.08
CA GLN A 43 -2.88 -6.32 8.89
C GLN A 43 -1.86 -7.46 8.92
N THR A 44 -1.24 -7.74 10.07
CA THR A 44 -0.31 -8.86 10.21
C THR A 44 -1.02 -10.22 10.04
N GLN A 45 -2.24 -10.38 10.55
CA GLN A 45 -3.03 -11.59 10.36
C GLN A 45 -3.48 -11.77 8.91
N PHE A 46 -3.89 -10.70 8.23
CA PHE A 46 -4.24 -10.76 6.82
C PHE A 46 -3.05 -11.16 5.95
N GLN A 47 -1.88 -10.55 6.16
CA GLN A 47 -0.68 -10.89 5.39
C GLN A 47 -0.21 -12.33 5.64
N LYS A 48 -0.36 -12.84 6.86
CA LYS A 48 -0.15 -14.27 7.16
C LYS A 48 -1.13 -15.16 6.41
N LEU A 49 -2.41 -14.84 6.42
CA LEU A 49 -3.42 -15.61 5.70
C LEU A 49 -3.16 -15.62 4.19
N VAL A 50 -2.80 -14.47 3.61
CA VAL A 50 -2.42 -14.38 2.18
C VAL A 50 -1.17 -15.20 1.88
N SER A 51 -0.20 -15.23 2.80
CA SER A 51 0.99 -16.09 2.69
C SER A 51 0.70 -17.58 2.82
N GLU A 52 -0.29 -17.96 3.63
CA GLU A 52 -0.70 -19.35 3.86
C GLU A 52 -1.58 -19.89 2.73
N LEU A 53 -2.29 -19.01 2.04
CA LEU A 53 -2.96 -19.33 0.78
C LEU A 53 -1.89 -19.58 -0.29
N GLN A 54 -1.43 -20.83 -0.38
CA GLN A 54 -0.66 -21.29 -1.55
C GLN A 54 -1.42 -20.91 -2.83
N PRO A 55 -0.73 -20.57 -3.92
CA PRO A 55 -1.39 -20.36 -5.20
C PRO A 55 -2.21 -21.61 -5.54
N ILE A 56 -3.53 -21.46 -5.50
CA ILE A 56 -4.46 -22.52 -5.87
C ILE A 56 -4.31 -22.71 -7.36
N SER A 57 -3.63 -23.79 -7.75
CA SER A 57 -3.53 -24.19 -9.15
C SER A 57 -4.71 -25.12 -9.46
N PHE A 58 -5.60 -24.68 -10.33
CA PHE A 58 -6.66 -25.53 -10.86
C PHE A 58 -6.09 -26.38 -11.99
N SER A 59 -6.11 -27.71 -11.83
CA SER A 59 -5.77 -28.62 -12.92
C SER A 59 -6.92 -28.66 -13.92
N THR A 60 -6.67 -28.19 -15.14
CA THR A 60 -7.64 -28.19 -16.25
C THR A 60 -7.54 -29.43 -17.13
N ILE A 61 -6.74 -30.42 -16.72
CA ILE A 61 -6.45 -31.63 -17.52
C ILE A 61 -7.73 -32.39 -17.89
N ILE A 62 -8.73 -32.41 -17.01
CA ILE A 62 -10.02 -33.08 -17.27
C ILE A 62 -10.76 -32.48 -18.49
N PHE A 63 -10.56 -31.20 -18.79
CA PHE A 63 -11.22 -30.54 -19.92
C PHE A 63 -10.58 -30.89 -21.27
N SER A 64 -9.45 -31.60 -21.27
CA SER A 64 -8.80 -32.10 -22.50
C SER A 64 -9.37 -33.45 -22.95
N ASP A 65 -10.20 -34.11 -22.14
CA ASP A 65 -10.85 -35.37 -22.53
C ASP A 65 -11.97 -35.08 -23.55
N PRO A 66 -12.04 -35.84 -24.67
CA PRO A 66 -13.04 -35.65 -25.72
C PRO A 66 -14.49 -35.57 -25.22
N ARG A 67 -14.80 -36.24 -24.11
CA ARG A 67 -16.14 -36.20 -23.49
C ARG A 67 -16.51 -34.83 -22.96
N PHE A 68 -15.53 -34.05 -22.49
CA PHE A 68 -15.74 -32.68 -22.03
C PHE A 68 -15.67 -31.67 -23.17
N MET A 69 -14.95 -32.00 -24.25
CA MET A 69 -14.91 -31.17 -25.48
C MET A 69 -16.22 -31.23 -26.28
N ALA A 70 -16.99 -32.32 -26.13
CA ALA A 70 -18.27 -32.52 -26.80
C ALA A 70 -19.49 -31.98 -26.02
N LEU A 71 -19.27 -31.38 -24.84
CA LEU A 71 -20.36 -30.82 -24.04
C LEU A 71 -20.94 -29.59 -24.74
N VAL A 72 -22.27 -29.59 -24.86
CA VAL A 72 -23.03 -28.46 -25.37
C VAL A 72 -23.51 -27.64 -24.18
N ASP A 73 -23.27 -26.34 -24.22
CA ASP A 73 -23.82 -25.42 -23.24
C ASP A 73 -25.35 -25.32 -23.43
N LEU A 74 -26.09 -25.64 -22.36
CA LEU A 74 -27.55 -25.55 -22.30
C LEU A 74 -28.02 -24.34 -21.48
N ALA A 75 -27.10 -23.47 -21.06
CA ALA A 75 -27.45 -22.28 -20.31
C ALA A 75 -28.29 -21.32 -21.17
N THR A 76 -29.39 -20.87 -20.59
CA THR A 76 -30.13 -19.74 -21.15
C THR A 76 -29.40 -18.46 -20.80
N PRO A 77 -28.96 -17.64 -21.78
CA PRO A 77 -28.32 -16.37 -21.48
C PRO A 77 -29.28 -15.48 -20.69
N ILE A 78 -28.82 -15.01 -19.53
CA ILE A 78 -29.55 -14.03 -18.72
C ILE A 78 -29.20 -12.64 -19.29
N ALA A 79 -30.21 -11.90 -19.75
CA ALA A 79 -30.01 -10.50 -20.11
C ALA A 79 -29.68 -9.70 -18.85
N SER A 80 -28.67 -8.82 -18.92
CA SER A 80 -28.37 -7.91 -17.83
C SER A 80 -29.58 -7.02 -17.59
N GLU A 81 -30.07 -6.98 -16.36
CA GLU A 81 -31.05 -5.99 -15.96
C GLU A 81 -30.39 -4.62 -15.89
N THR A 82 -31.13 -3.57 -16.25
CA THR A 82 -30.69 -2.19 -16.07
C THR A 82 -30.50 -1.94 -14.58
N ALA A 83 -29.47 -1.17 -14.22
CA ALA A 83 -29.30 -0.70 -12.86
C ALA A 83 -30.61 -0.08 -12.34
N GLY A 84 -30.96 -0.42 -11.10
CA GLY A 84 -32.18 0.09 -10.46
C GLY A 84 -32.20 1.62 -10.41
N ARG A 85 -33.36 2.17 -10.03
CA ARG A 85 -33.48 3.61 -9.81
C ARG A 85 -32.50 4.05 -8.73
N ILE A 86 -31.86 5.21 -8.93
CA ILE A 86 -30.97 5.83 -7.93
C ILE A 86 -31.69 5.98 -6.58
N ASP A 87 -32.98 6.34 -6.62
CA ASP A 87 -33.87 6.33 -5.48
C ASP A 87 -35.03 5.35 -5.74
N PRO A 88 -35.11 4.23 -4.99
CA PRO A 88 -36.17 3.24 -5.18
C PRO A 88 -37.56 3.78 -4.83
N PHE A 89 -37.68 4.85 -4.04
CA PHE A 89 -38.93 5.40 -3.53
C PHE A 89 -39.37 6.70 -4.19
N ALA A 90 -38.55 7.29 -5.07
CA ALA A 90 -38.94 8.52 -5.74
C ALA A 90 -40.27 8.32 -6.52
N PRO A 91 -41.14 9.33 -6.63
CA PRO A 91 -42.39 9.20 -7.38
C PRO A 91 -42.12 8.83 -8.84
N VAL A 92 -42.93 7.95 -9.43
CA VAL A 92 -42.91 7.73 -10.88
C VAL A 92 -43.55 8.95 -11.53
N SER A 93 -42.78 9.73 -12.29
CA SER A 93 -43.36 10.84 -13.04
C SER A 93 -44.27 10.24 -14.12
N SER A 94 -45.58 10.31 -13.90
CA SER A 94 -46.55 10.19 -14.97
C SER A 94 -46.24 11.31 -15.95
N ALA A 95 -45.65 10.97 -17.10
CA ALA A 95 -45.54 11.87 -18.21
C ALA A 95 -46.96 12.17 -18.71
N SER A 96 -47.62 13.14 -18.08
CA SER A 96 -48.81 13.78 -18.60
C SER A 96 -48.37 14.51 -19.85
N VAL A 97 -48.51 13.85 -21.01
CA VAL A 97 -48.50 14.51 -22.30
C VAL A 97 -49.75 15.40 -22.31
N LYS A 98 -49.57 16.64 -21.85
CA LYS A 98 -50.53 17.71 -22.03
C LYS A 98 -50.45 18.12 -23.50
N ASN A 99 -51.28 17.50 -24.33
CA ASN A 99 -51.57 18.03 -25.65
C ASN A 99 -52.35 19.34 -25.45
N GLU A 100 -51.74 20.42 -25.92
CA GLU A 100 -52.37 21.74 -26.09
C GLU A 100 -53.40 21.71 -27.22
#